data_AF-A0A7K2XTJ1-F1
#
_entry.id   AF-A0A7K2XTJ1-F1
#
_cell.length_a   1.000
_cell.length_b   1.000
_cell.length_c   1.000
_cell.angle_alpha   90.00
_cell.angle_beta   90.00
_cell.angle_gamma   90.00
#
_symmetry.space_group_name_H-M   'P 1'
#
loop_
_entity.id
_entity.type
_entity.pdbx_description
1 polymer ?
#
loop_
_entity_poly.entity_id
_entity_poly.type
_entity_poly.pdbx_seq_one_letter_code
_entity_poly.pdbx_strand_id
1 'polypeptide(L)' 'WIFGKEVLLPAGTVTGIDVEEKRIRVGLTREQVKDAPEFIRDQHLESTDYRQLLGGYYGIIPPRWL' A
#
# COMPACT_ATOMS: atom_id res chain seq x y z
N TRP A 1 -8.14 3.41 -13.42
CA TRP A 1 -9.41 3.58 -12.68
C TRP A 1 -9.72 5.05 -12.78
N ILE A 2 -10.82 5.44 -13.44
CA ILE A 2 -10.97 6.82 -13.95
C ILE A 2 -11.33 7.87 -12.87
N PHE A 3 -11.55 7.43 -11.62
CA PHE A 3 -11.66 8.28 -10.43
C PHE A 3 -10.85 7.67 -9.26
N GLY A 4 -9.59 7.34 -9.51
CA GLY A 4 -8.75 6.61 -8.55
C GLY A 4 -8.43 7.43 -7.29
N LYS A 5 -8.49 6.77 -6.12
CA LYS A 5 -7.90 7.25 -4.88
C LYS A 5 -6.40 6.98 -4.86
N GLU A 6 -5.64 7.85 -4.22
CA GLU A 6 -4.26 7.52 -3.85
C GLU A 6 -4.28 6.56 -2.66
N VAL A 7 -3.32 5.63 -2.61
CA VAL A 7 -3.16 4.69 -1.49
C VAL A 7 -1.70 4.64 -1.09
N LEU A 8 -1.43 4.52 0.21
CA LEU A 8 -0.07 4.44 0.74
C LEU A 8 0.29 2.97 0.97
N LEU A 9 1.30 2.48 0.25
CA LEU A 9 1.80 1.12 0.40
C LEU A 9 3.02 1.08 1.34
N PRO A 10 3.00 0.27 2.41
CA PRO A 10 4.18 0.05 3.24
C PRO A 10 5.32 -0.56 2.42
N ALA A 11 6.56 -0.13 2.68
CA ALA A 11 7.74 -0.66 1.97
C ALA A 11 7.89 -2.18 2.11
N GLY A 12 7.45 -2.77 3.23
CA GLY A 12 7.45 -4.23 3.44
C GLY A 12 6.55 -5.01 2.48
N THR A 13 5.66 -4.35 1.73
CA THR A 13 4.84 -4.98 0.69
C THR A 13 5.58 -5.16 -0.63
N VAL A 14 6.75 -4.52 -0.80
CA VAL A 14 7.57 -4.61 -2.02
C VAL A 14 8.24 -5.97 -2.09
N THR A 15 8.08 -6.66 -3.21
CA THR A 15 8.66 -7.99 -3.49
C THR A 15 9.84 -7.94 -4.46
N GLY A 16 10.05 -6.80 -5.12
CA GLY A 16 11.15 -6.60 -6.04
C GLY A 16 11.13 -5.23 -6.70
N ILE A 17 12.30 -4.78 -7.12
CA ILE A 17 12.49 -3.51 -7.81
C ILE A 17 13.26 -3.81 -9.10
N ASP A 18 12.70 -3.37 -10.21
CA ASP A 18 13.30 -3.41 -11.54
C ASP A 18 13.56 -1.97 -11.97
N VAL A 19 14.81 -1.54 -11.85
CA VAL A 19 15.19 -0.13 -12.07
C VAL A 19 15.23 0.18 -13.56
N GLU A 20 15.67 -0.77 -14.39
CA GLU A 20 15.74 -0.63 -15.85
C GLU A 20 14.34 -0.44 -16.43
N GLU A 21 13.39 -1.28 -16.02
CA GLU A 21 11.99 -1.22 -16.46
C GLU A 21 11.14 -0.23 -15.66
N LYS A 22 11.76 0.50 -14.70
CA LYS A 22 11.08 1.43 -13.77
C LYS A 22 9.84 0.82 -13.12
N ARG A 23 9.95 -0.44 -12.68
CA ARG A 23 8.82 -1.23 -12.16
C ARG A 23 9.08 -1.71 -10.74
N ILE A 24 8.13 -1.46 -9.86
CA ILE A 24 8.09 -2.04 -8.52
C ILE A 24 7.09 -3.20 -8.53
N ARG A 25 7.49 -4.34 -7.98
CA ARG A 25 6.61 -5.49 -7.74
C ARG A 25 6.20 -5.49 -6.28
N VAL A 26 4.92 -5.75 -6.02
CA VAL A 26 4.37 -5.83 -4.67
C VAL A 26 3.68 -7.16 -4.44
N GLY A 27 3.64 -7.60 -3.19
CA GLY A 27 3.01 -8.85 -2.75
C GLY A 27 1.49 -8.75 -2.59
N LEU A 28 0.86 -7.75 -3.20
CA LEU A 28 -0.56 -7.43 -3.04
C LEU A 28 -1.35 -7.81 -4.30
N THR A 29 -2.60 -8.23 -4.10
CA THR A 29 -3.56 -8.38 -5.20
C THR A 29 -4.12 -7.03 -5.61
N ARG A 30 -4.70 -6.98 -6.82
CA ARG A 30 -5.39 -5.76 -7.28
C ARG A 30 -6.58 -5.39 -6.40
N GLU A 31 -7.27 -6.37 -5.80
CA GLU A 31 -8.38 -6.15 -4.87
C GLU A 31 -7.90 -5.52 -3.56
N GLN A 32 -6.81 -6.04 -2.98
CA GLN A 32 -6.19 -5.42 -1.79
C GLN A 32 -5.77 -3.97 -2.04
N VAL A 33 -5.24 -3.65 -3.22
CA VAL A 33 -4.90 -2.24 -3.55
C VAL A 33 -6.15 -1.37 -3.68
N LYS A 34 -7.28 -1.90 -4.17
CA LYS A 34 -8.54 -1.15 -4.27
C LYS A 34 -9.21 -0.94 -2.91
N ASP A 35 -9.12 -1.93 -2.04
CA ASP A 35 -9.76 -1.91 -0.72
C ASP A 35 -8.92 -1.17 0.33
N ALA A 36 -7.65 -0.86 0.02
CA ALA A 36 -6.76 -0.11 0.90
C ALA A 36 -7.33 1.27 1.31
N PRO A 37 -7.03 1.75 2.52
CA PRO A 37 -7.40 3.10 2.96
C PRO A 37 -6.92 4.18 2.00
N GLU A 38 -7.77 5.17 1.71
CA GLU A 38 -7.39 6.32 0.89
C GLU A 38 -6.28 7.13 1.57
N PHE A 39 -5.33 7.60 0.77
CA PHE A 39 -4.26 8.48 1.20
C PHE A 39 -4.53 9.90 0.71
N ILE A 40 -4.60 10.84 1.66
CA ILE A 40 -4.68 12.28 1.38
C ILE A 40 -3.44 12.92 1.98
N ARG A 41 -2.51 13.38 1.12
CA ARG A 41 -1.16 13.81 1.52
C ARG A 41 -1.17 14.83 2.67
N ASP A 42 -1.94 15.90 2.54
CA ASP A 42 -1.98 17.00 3.52
C ASP A 42 -2.61 16.60 4.86
N GLN A 43 -3.37 15.51 4.90
CA GLN A 43 -4.05 15.04 6.12
C GLN A 43 -3.30 13.89 6.79
N HIS A 44 -2.66 13.01 6.02
CA HIS A 44 -2.26 11.69 6.49
C HIS A 44 -0.76 11.50 6.72
N LEU A 45 0.12 12.37 6.21
CA LEU A 45 1.58 12.19 6.36
C LEU A 45 2.03 12.07 7.83
N GLU A 46 1.51 12.97 8.67
CA GLU A 46 1.86 13.06 10.09
C GLU A 46 0.76 12.49 11.01
N SER A 47 -0.28 11.85 10.44
CA SER A 47 -1.40 11.31 11.21
C SER A 47 -1.05 9.97 11.86
N THR A 48 -1.03 9.95 13.20
CA THR A 48 -0.88 8.72 13.99
C THR A 48 -2.04 7.75 13.76
N ASP A 49 -3.28 8.26 13.71
CA ASP A 49 -4.47 7.44 13.46
C ASP A 49 -4.41 6.75 12.09
N TYR A 50 -3.97 7.48 11.06
CA TYR A 50 -3.79 6.90 9.73
C TYR A 50 -2.71 5.81 9.72
N ARG A 51 -1.58 6.04 10.42
CA ARG A 51 -0.53 5.01 10.56
C ARG A 51 -1.06 3.76 11.26
N GLN A 52 -1.89 3.92 12.30
CA GLN A 52 -2.50 2.79 12.99
C GLN A 52 -3.52 2.04 12.11
N LEU A 53 -4.31 2.77 11.34
CA LEU A 53 -5.23 2.20 10.34
C LEU A 53 -4.49 1.35 9.30
N LEU A 54 -3.37 1.85 8.76
CA LEU A 54 -2.52 1.10 7.84
C LEU A 54 -1.93 -0.15 8.52
N GLY A 55 -1.46 -0.03 9.76
CA GLY A 55 -0.96 -1.17 10.54
C GLY A 55 -2.01 -2.27 10.69
N GLY A 56 -3.25 -1.90 10.99
CA GLY A 56 -4.37 -2.85 11.07
C GLY A 56 -4.71 -3.49 9.72
N TYR A 57 -4.78 -2.70 8.64
CA TYR A 57 -5.13 -3.18 7.31
C TYR A 57 -4.07 -4.13 6.72
N TYR A 58 -2.79 -3.73 6.76
CA TYR A 58 -1.70 -4.51 6.17
C TYR A 58 -1.18 -5.62 7.10
N GLY A 59 -1.31 -5.47 8.41
CA GLY A 59 -0.81 -6.45 9.39
C GLY A 59 -1.53 -7.79 9.36
N ILE A 60 -2.76 -7.83 8.84
CA ILE A 60 -3.55 -9.06 8.67
C ILE A 60 -3.36 -9.72 7.30
N ILE A 61 -2.69 -9.06 6.36
CA ILE A 61 -2.43 -9.61 5.03
C ILE A 61 -1.22 -10.53 5.15
N PRO A 62 -1.38 -11.87 5.00
CA PRO A 62 -0.25 -12.78 5.10
C PRO A 62 0.73 -12.48 3.97
N PRO A 63 2.05 -12.48 4.26
CA PRO A 63 3.06 -12.31 3.23
C PRO A 63 2.95 -13.46 2.24
N ARG A 64 2.92 -13.12 0.94
CA ARG A 64 2.68 -14.08 -0.15
C ARG A 64 3.88 -14.99 -0.47
N TRP A 65 4.91 -14.99 0.38
CA TRP A 65 6.09 -15.86 0.28
C TRP A 65 6.04 -17.05 1.25
N LEU A 66 4.95 -17.18 2.02
CA LEU A 66 4.60 -18.37 2.78
C LEU A 66 3.79 -19.36 1.91
#